data_AF-A0A497MT55-F1
#
_entry.id   AF-A0A497MT55-F1
#
_cell.length_a   1.000
_cell.length_b   1.000
_cell.length_c   1.000
_cell.angle_alpha   90.00
_cell.angle_beta   90.00
_cell.angle_gamma   90.00
#
_symmetry.space_group_name_H-M   'P 1'
#
loop_
_entity.id
_entity.type
_entity.pdbx_description
1 polymer ?
#
loop_
_entity_poly.entity_id
_entity_poly.type
_entity_poly.pdbx_seq_one_letter_code
_entity_poly.pdbx_strand_id
1 'polypeptide(L)' 'MAKHLFKFSNYPENEAIIYCPKANKFCFVKFELPMRCPCCGEFIEGLGRKAKIVLKYEMPL' A
#
# COMPACT_ATOMS: atom_id res chain seq x y z
N MET A 1 -12.34 10.59 -5.57
CA MET A 1 -12.21 9.15 -5.23
C MET A 1 -10.99 8.96 -4.35
N ALA A 2 -11.17 8.41 -3.15
CA ALA A 2 -10.07 8.15 -2.23
C ALA A 2 -9.22 6.98 -2.73
N LYS A 3 -7.89 7.11 -2.68
CA LYS A 3 -6.93 6.13 -3.17
C LYS A 3 -6.41 5.26 -2.03
N HIS A 4 -5.99 4.04 -2.35
CA HIS A 4 -5.22 3.22 -1.43
C HIS A 4 -3.87 3.88 -1.15
N LEU A 5 -3.46 3.96 0.11
CA LEU A 5 -2.20 4.61 0.48
C LEU A 5 -1.21 3.57 0.99
N PHE A 6 -0.08 3.43 0.33
CA PHE A 6 1.01 2.57 0.77
C PHE A 6 2.00 3.38 1.61
N LYS A 7 2.35 2.82 2.77
CA LYS A 7 3.39 3.30 3.68
C LYS A 7 4.45 2.22 3.84
N PHE A 8 5.69 2.55 3.53
CA PHE A 8 6.85 1.69 3.72
C PHE A 8 7.62 2.22 4.94
N SER A 9 7.90 1.35 5.91
CA SER A 9 8.58 1.74 7.15
C SER A 9 9.55 0.65 7.56
N ASN A 10 10.80 0.73 7.09
CA ASN A 10 11.96 -0.10 7.48
C ASN A 10 11.67 -1.59 7.79
N TYR A 11 10.69 -2.18 7.10
CA TYR A 11 10.35 -3.59 7.26
C TYR A 11 11.31 -4.41 6.38
N PRO A 12 11.85 -5.53 6.87
CA PRO A 12 12.56 -6.46 6.01
C PRO A 12 11.62 -6.95 4.89
N GLU A 13 12.18 -7.26 3.71
CA GLU A 13 11.47 -8.02 2.66
C GLU A 13 10.20 -7.37 2.04
N ASN A 14 10.28 -6.12 1.58
CA ASN A 14 9.23 -5.48 0.78
C ASN A 14 7.86 -5.35 1.48
N GLU A 15 7.78 -5.42 2.81
CA GLU A 15 6.51 -5.21 3.50
C GLU A 15 6.10 -3.73 3.53
N ALA A 16 4.81 -3.49 3.36
CA ALA A 16 4.18 -2.18 3.40
C ALA A 16 2.87 -2.25 4.16
N ILE A 17 2.48 -1.12 4.74
CA ILE A 17 1.13 -0.92 5.26
C ILE A 17 0.30 -0.27 4.16
N ILE A 18 -0.78 -0.94 3.77
CA ILE A 18 -1.80 -0.36 2.89
C ILE A 18 -2.95 0.19 3.73
N TYR A 19 -3.29 1.46 3.52
CA TYR A 19 -4.56 2.05 3.95
C TYR A 19 -5.61 1.85 2.87
N CYS A 20 -6.72 1.20 3.23
CA CYS A 20 -7.89 1.04 2.39
C CYS A 20 -8.94 2.10 2.71
N PRO A 21 -9.24 3.04 1.79
CA PRO A 21 -10.24 4.07 2.04
C PRO A 21 -11.69 3.54 1.98
N LYS A 22 -11.93 2.41 1.29
CA LYS A 22 -13.26 1.80 1.19
C LYS A 22 -13.69 1.12 2.51
N ALA A 23 -12.75 0.42 3.12
CA ALA A 23 -12.98 -0.27 4.39
C ALA A 23 -12.59 0.58 5.62
N ASN A 24 -11.94 1.73 5.40
CA ASN A 24 -11.35 2.58 6.43
C ASN A 24 -10.44 1.80 7.40
N LYS A 25 -9.55 0.97 6.85
CA LYS A 25 -8.68 0.05 7.61
C LYS A 25 -7.25 0.03 7.07
N PHE A 26 -6.31 -0.30 7.94
CA PHE A 26 -4.92 -0.56 7.60
C PHE A 26 -4.65 -2.07 7.59
N CYS A 27 -3.85 -2.54 6.65
CA CYS A 27 -3.35 -3.91 6.60
C CYS A 27 -1.87 -3.95 6.25
N PHE A 28 -1.16 -4.93 6.79
CA PHE A 28 0.18 -5.28 6.35
C PHE A 28 0.09 -6.13 5.08
N VAL A 29 0.92 -5.81 4.10
CA VAL A 29 1.00 -6.52 2.83
C VAL A 29 2.45 -6.60 2.39
N LYS A 30 2.83 -7.72 1.77
CA LYS A 30 4.05 -7.75 0.95
C LYS A 30 3.75 -6.96 -0.32
N PHE A 31 4.50 -5.90 -0.56
CA PHE A 31 4.28 -5.01 -1.68
C PHE A 31 4.81 -5.66 -2.95
N GLU A 32 3.86 -6.15 -3.74
CA GLU A 32 4.09 -6.64 -5.09
C GLU A 32 2.96 -6.09 -5.95
N LEU A 33 3.28 -5.56 -7.12
CA LEU A 33 2.27 -5.11 -8.08
C LEU A 33 2.31 -6.04 -9.29
N PRO A 34 1.16 -6.46 -9.84
CA PRO A 34 -0.20 -6.09 -9.43
C PRO A 34 -0.68 -6.83 -8.17
N MET A 35 -1.56 -6.23 -7.36
CA MET A 35 -2.16 -6.89 -6.17
C MET A 35 -3.63 -6.59 -5.96
N ARG A 36 -4.30 -7.41 -5.14
CA ARG A 36 -5.63 -7.13 -4.61
C ARG A 36 -5.52 -6.54 -3.20
N CYS A 37 -6.26 -5.47 -2.93
CA CYS A 37 -6.37 -4.96 -1.56
C CYS A 37 -7.02 -6.02 -0.67
N PRO A 38 -6.39 -6.45 0.44
CA PRO A 38 -6.95 -7.48 1.33
C PRO A 38 -8.23 -7.02 2.05
N CYS A 39 -8.45 -5.70 2.17
CA CYS A 39 -9.62 -5.16 2.86
C CYS A 39 -10.86 -5.09 1.99
N CYS A 40 -10.73 -4.67 0.72
CA CYS A 40 -11.87 -4.38 -0.15
C CYS A 40 -11.90 -5.16 -1.46
N GLY A 41 -10.88 -5.99 -1.72
CA GLY A 41 -10.75 -6.79 -2.94
C GLY A 41 -10.42 -6.00 -4.22
N GLU A 42 -10.24 -4.67 -4.14
CA GLU A 42 -9.92 -3.85 -5.31
C GLU A 42 -8.59 -4.26 -5.95
N PHE A 43 -8.58 -4.43 -7.27
CA PHE A 43 -7.39 -4.78 -8.04
C PHE A 43 -6.56 -3.53 -8.38
N ILE A 44 -5.34 -3.51 -7.85
CA ILE A 44 -4.34 -2.45 -7.96
C ILE A 44 -3.26 -2.94 -8.92
N GLU A 45 -3.39 -2.53 -10.18
CA GLU A 45 -2.45 -2.91 -11.24
C GLU A 45 -1.16 -2.10 -11.22
N GLY A 46 -1.21 -0.91 -10.62
CA GLY A 46 -0.09 0.01 -10.56
C GLY A 46 -0.36 1.19 -9.64
N LEU A 47 0.71 1.92 -9.32
CA LEU A 47 0.61 3.22 -8.64
C LEU A 47 0.00 4.24 -9.62
N GLY A 48 -0.98 5.04 -9.19
CA GLY A 48 -1.67 5.97 -10.08
C GLY A 48 -3.04 6.43 -9.57
N ARG A 49 -4.11 6.15 -10.33
CA ARG A 49 -5.48 6.54 -9.93
C ARG A 49 -6.00 5.76 -8.72
N LYS A 50 -5.61 4.48 -8.58
CA LYS A 50 -6.13 3.57 -7.54
C LYS A 50 -5.29 3.56 -6.26
N ALA A 51 -3.98 3.80 -6.37
CA ALA A 51 -3.08 3.79 -5.22
C ALA A 51 -1.97 4.85 -5.29
N LYS A 52 -1.46 5.25 -4.13
CA LYS A 52 -0.36 6.21 -3.97
C LYS A 52 0.59 5.75 -2.85
N ILE A 53 1.90 5.89 -3.06
CA ILE A 53 2.88 5.80 -1.96
C ILE A 53 2.93 7.15 -1.26
N VAL A 54 2.69 7.18 0.05
CA VAL A 54 2.66 8.43 0.83
C VAL A 54 3.82 8.55 1.81
N LEU A 55 4.54 7.46 2.07
CA LEU A 55 5.69 7.45 2.94
C LEU A 55 6.62 6.33 2.49
N LYS A 56 7.83 6.69 2.06
CA LYS A 56 8.94 5.77 1.76
C LYS A 56 10.11 6.27 2.60
N TYR A 57 10.23 5.76 3.82
CA TYR A 57 11.39 6.06 4.65
C TYR A 57 12.54 5.14 4.22
N GLU A 58 13.41 5.66 3.36
CA GLU A 58 14.76 5.13 3.16
C GLU A 58 15.65 5.89 4.15
N MET A 59 15.99 5.29 5.30
CA MET A 59 17.03 5.87 6.14
C MET A 59 18.35 5.71 5.40
N PRO A 60 19.17 6.77 5.24
CA PRO A 60 20.55 6.59 4.83
C PRO A 60 21.22 5.74 5.93
N LEU A 61 21.66 4.54 5.54
CA LEU A 61 22.51 3.67 6.37
C LEU A 61 23.83 4.38 6.71
#